data_AF-A0A948YDN7-F1
#
_entry.id   AF-A0A948YDN7-F1
#
_cell.length_a   1.000
_cell.length_b   1.000
_cell.length_c   1.000
_cell.angle_alpha   90.00
_cell.angle_beta   90.00
_cell.angle_gamma   90.00
#
_symmetry.space_group_name_H-M   'P 1'
#
loop_
_entity.id
_entity.type
_entity.pdbx_description
1 polymer ?
#
loop_
_entity_poly.entity_id
_entity_poly.type
_entity_poly.pdbx_seq_one_letter_code
_entity_poly.pdbx_strand_id
1 'polypeptide(L)'
;PIWKPPFISLLQPIDKCHLNGFCTRDGEPRYVTALGQTDEPLGWRANKANGGILMDITTNKILAKGLSMPHSPRWHQEKLWLLESGKGALSYYDFKKKKVIEVTKLPGFTRGLTMVGDFAFIGLSKVRESATFSGLEITKLPKRVSGVWVVNIKTGKIVSFIEFTSGIDEVFAVAVLPHAKMEMFDFDSEYSKGNYLIASEDIEQVKMPETKLERAAPLFEKGNDLFNENKKEEAIEEFKKALAIQSDYLPATFNMAVALGDLGRFDEALAILKDVMDKDASILETYDSLGYLYYKKGDFKAAREEYKKILELDPKNAKAKNSLDILRKEQNAKS
;
A
#
# COMPACT_ATOMS: atom_id res chain seq x y z
N PRO A 1 27.60 21.50 -7.39
CA PRO A 1 28.19 20.45 -8.26
C PRO A 1 27.08 19.57 -8.84
N ILE A 2 27.24 19.07 -10.07
CA ILE A 2 26.27 18.17 -10.72
C ILE A 2 26.76 16.73 -10.52
N TRP A 3 25.97 15.88 -9.90
CA TRP A 3 26.25 14.45 -9.76
C TRP A 3 25.36 13.62 -10.71
N LYS A 4 25.93 12.55 -11.28
CA LYS A 4 25.24 11.58 -12.13
C LYS A 4 25.70 10.17 -11.71
N PRO A 5 24.78 9.23 -11.46
CA PRO A 5 25.17 7.85 -11.17
C PRO A 5 25.88 7.23 -12.38
N PRO A 6 26.88 6.35 -12.17
CA PRO A 6 27.72 5.82 -13.24
C PRO A 6 26.96 4.98 -14.27
N PHE A 7 25.79 4.46 -13.91
CA PHE A 7 24.93 3.66 -14.79
C PHE A 7 23.96 4.49 -15.64
N ILE A 8 23.95 5.82 -15.49
CA ILE A 8 23.18 6.71 -16.37
C ILE A 8 24.13 7.26 -17.42
N SER A 9 23.88 7.01 -18.70
CA SER A 9 24.73 7.51 -19.80
C SER A 9 24.63 9.03 -19.93
N LEU A 10 23.40 9.55 -20.01
CA LEU A 10 23.10 10.96 -20.29
C LEU A 10 22.04 11.51 -19.32
N LEU A 11 22.29 12.72 -18.79
CA LEU A 11 21.32 13.48 -18.01
C LEU A 11 20.26 14.05 -18.95
N GLN A 12 19.02 13.61 -18.76
CA GLN A 12 17.85 14.06 -19.50
C GLN A 12 16.69 14.24 -18.52
N PRO A 13 15.69 15.08 -18.81
CA PRO A 13 14.49 15.26 -17.98
C PRO A 13 13.52 14.08 -18.14
N ILE A 14 14.02 12.86 -18.01
CA ILE A 14 13.28 11.61 -18.14
C ILE A 14 13.57 10.76 -16.90
N ASP A 15 12.52 10.22 -16.30
CA ASP A 15 12.66 9.34 -15.15
C ASP A 15 13.20 7.98 -15.58
N LYS A 16 14.49 7.74 -15.35
CA LYS A 16 15.17 6.48 -15.69
C LYS A 16 15.26 5.57 -14.46
N CYS A 17 16.02 5.99 -13.45
CA CYS A 17 16.29 5.22 -12.24
C CYS A 17 15.43 5.59 -11.03
N HIS A 18 14.69 6.70 -11.13
CA HIS A 18 13.93 7.35 -10.06
C HIS A 18 14.75 7.55 -8.78
N LEU A 19 15.48 8.67 -8.72
CA LEU A 19 16.19 9.09 -7.51
C LEU A 19 15.17 9.40 -6.41
N ASN A 20 15.10 8.54 -5.40
CA ASN A 20 13.98 8.48 -4.45
C ASN A 20 14.37 8.88 -3.03
N GLY A 21 15.44 9.66 -2.90
CA GLY A 21 15.91 10.10 -1.59
C GLY A 21 17.37 10.48 -1.61
N PHE A 22 17.70 11.40 -0.73
CA PHE A 22 19.04 11.94 -0.56
C PHE A 22 19.30 12.23 0.92
N CYS A 23 20.56 12.08 1.30
CA CYS A 23 21.06 12.24 2.66
C CYS A 23 22.41 12.95 2.63
N THR A 24 22.56 13.93 3.53
CA THR A 24 23.86 14.49 3.89
C THR A 24 24.49 13.72 5.05
N ARG A 25 25.81 13.79 5.15
CA ARG A 25 26.58 13.37 6.32
C ARG A 25 27.64 14.45 6.55
N ASP A 26 27.74 14.93 7.78
CA ASP A 26 28.69 15.99 8.17
C ASP A 26 28.54 17.27 7.31
N GLY A 27 27.29 17.62 6.98
CA GLY A 27 26.95 18.78 6.15
C GLY A 27 27.04 18.55 4.64
N GLU A 28 27.64 17.44 4.20
CA GLU A 28 27.95 17.18 2.80
C GLU A 28 27.05 16.11 2.16
N PRO A 29 26.66 16.24 0.89
CA PRO A 29 25.99 15.20 0.12
C PRO A 29 26.71 13.85 0.16
N ARG A 30 26.02 12.78 0.61
CA ARG A 30 26.67 11.48 0.83
C ARG A 30 25.94 10.26 0.30
N TYR A 31 24.66 10.10 0.61
CA TYR A 31 23.93 8.87 0.26
C TYR A 31 22.65 9.18 -0.50
N VAL A 32 22.30 8.28 -1.42
CA VAL A 32 21.05 8.35 -2.18
C VAL A 32 20.38 6.99 -2.24
N THR A 33 19.06 7.02 -2.39
CA THR A 33 18.27 5.85 -2.76
C THR A 33 17.72 6.05 -4.18
N ALA A 34 17.57 4.96 -4.93
CA ALA A 34 16.89 4.98 -6.23
C ALA A 34 16.03 3.72 -6.39
N LEU A 35 14.97 3.78 -7.19
CA LEU A 35 14.05 2.66 -7.37
C LEU A 35 14.60 1.57 -8.31
N GLY A 36 15.61 1.90 -9.14
CA GLY A 36 16.24 0.94 -10.03
C GLY A 36 17.62 1.35 -10.48
N GLN A 37 18.51 0.37 -10.71
CA GLN A 37 19.77 0.58 -11.43
C GLN A 37 19.51 0.43 -12.94
N THR A 38 18.97 1.46 -13.59
CA THR A 38 18.59 1.44 -15.01
C THR A 38 18.82 2.78 -15.69
N ASP A 39 19.08 2.75 -16.99
CA ASP A 39 19.22 3.92 -17.88
C ASP A 39 18.04 4.05 -18.86
N GLU A 40 17.07 3.14 -18.77
CA GLU A 40 15.88 3.13 -19.63
C GLU A 40 14.76 3.99 -19.03
N PRO A 41 14.01 4.77 -19.85
CA PRO A 41 12.83 5.50 -19.41
C PRO A 41 11.84 4.59 -18.65
N LEU A 42 11.50 4.97 -17.42
CA LEU A 42 10.64 4.26 -16.49
C LEU A 42 11.08 2.82 -16.18
N GLY A 43 12.33 2.46 -16.46
CA GLY A 43 12.82 1.07 -16.35
C GLY A 43 12.75 0.49 -14.94
N TRP A 44 12.67 1.35 -13.92
CA TRP A 44 12.54 0.93 -12.52
C TRP A 44 11.18 0.27 -12.23
N ARG A 45 10.13 0.57 -13.01
CA ARG A 45 8.75 0.10 -12.74
C ARG A 45 8.62 -1.42 -12.75
N ALA A 46 9.32 -2.09 -13.65
CA ALA A 46 9.25 -3.55 -13.80
C ALA A 46 9.75 -4.30 -12.54
N ASN A 47 10.73 -3.73 -11.85
CA ASN A 47 11.37 -4.35 -10.68
C ASN A 47 11.15 -3.55 -9.39
N LYS A 48 10.14 -2.67 -9.32
CA LYS A 48 9.90 -1.76 -8.18
C LYS A 48 9.87 -2.45 -6.79
N ALA A 49 9.49 -3.72 -6.72
CA ALA A 49 9.44 -4.50 -5.49
C ALA A 49 10.82 -4.89 -4.92
N ASN A 50 11.86 -4.95 -5.76
CA ASN A 50 13.19 -5.47 -5.41
C ASN A 50 14.35 -4.86 -6.23
N GLY A 51 14.10 -3.83 -7.03
CA GLY A 51 15.07 -3.21 -7.93
C GLY A 51 15.85 -2.07 -7.28
N GLY A 52 15.40 -1.62 -6.11
CA GLY A 52 15.91 -0.43 -5.45
C GLY A 52 17.33 -0.60 -4.93
N ILE A 53 18.04 0.53 -4.89
CA ILE A 53 19.44 0.62 -4.45
C ILE A 53 19.63 1.69 -3.38
N LEU A 54 20.67 1.48 -2.56
CA LEU A 54 21.26 2.47 -1.68
C LEU A 54 22.71 2.69 -2.14
N MET A 55 23.14 3.94 -2.30
CA MET A 55 24.40 4.28 -2.94
C MET A 55 25.14 5.40 -2.19
N ASP A 56 26.47 5.29 -2.09
CA ASP A 56 27.36 6.37 -1.66
C ASP A 56 27.80 7.15 -2.92
N ILE A 57 27.44 8.44 -2.98
CA ILE A 57 27.67 9.27 -4.18
C ILE A 57 29.12 9.76 -4.29
N THR A 58 29.87 9.76 -3.19
CA THR A 58 31.28 10.20 -3.18
C THR A 58 32.20 9.14 -3.78
N THR A 59 31.82 7.87 -3.64
CA THR A 59 32.58 6.72 -4.16
C THR A 59 31.91 6.05 -5.36
N ASN A 60 30.70 6.48 -5.72
CA ASN A 60 29.81 5.82 -6.67
C ASN A 60 29.56 4.33 -6.37
N LYS A 61 29.68 3.92 -5.10
CA LYS A 61 29.50 2.53 -4.69
C LYS A 61 28.04 2.27 -4.31
N ILE A 62 27.45 1.23 -4.90
CA ILE A 62 26.17 0.69 -4.45
C ILE A 62 26.40 -0.11 -3.16
N LEU A 63 25.80 0.34 -2.06
CA LEU A 63 25.92 -0.24 -0.74
C LEU A 63 24.93 -1.42 -0.55
N ALA A 64 23.73 -1.29 -1.10
CA ALA A 64 22.70 -2.33 -1.08
C ALA A 64 21.89 -2.33 -2.38
N LYS A 65 21.39 -3.51 -2.76
CA LYS A 65 20.47 -3.79 -3.87
C LYS A 65 19.32 -4.62 -3.33
N GLY A 66 18.27 -4.84 -4.12
CA GLY A 66 17.16 -5.69 -3.69
C GLY A 66 16.09 -4.95 -2.89
N LEU A 67 16.20 -3.62 -2.75
CA LEU A 67 15.36 -2.85 -1.83
C LEU A 67 13.99 -2.60 -2.46
N SER A 68 12.95 -2.66 -1.62
CA SER A 68 11.57 -2.40 -2.06
C SER A 68 11.26 -0.91 -1.94
N MET A 69 11.28 -0.22 -3.07
CA MET A 69 11.05 1.22 -3.18
C MET A 69 11.76 2.06 -2.08
N PRO A 70 13.10 2.02 -1.98
CA PRO A 70 13.83 2.65 -0.89
C PRO A 70 13.69 4.17 -0.92
N HIS A 71 13.44 4.79 0.24
CA HIS A 71 13.14 6.22 0.35
C HIS A 71 13.79 6.87 1.58
N SER A 72 13.93 8.20 1.56
CA SER A 72 14.36 9.05 2.69
C SER A 72 15.59 8.54 3.47
N PRO A 73 16.76 8.33 2.86
CA PRO A 73 17.94 7.98 3.62
C PRO A 73 18.30 9.10 4.61
N ARG A 74 18.73 8.75 5.83
CA ARG A 74 19.13 9.68 6.89
C ARG A 74 20.37 9.19 7.63
N TRP A 75 21.30 10.08 7.89
CA TRP A 75 22.43 9.83 8.77
C TRP A 75 22.06 10.29 10.17
N HIS A 76 22.02 9.38 11.14
CA HIS A 76 21.63 9.69 12.50
C HIS A 76 22.24 8.69 13.48
N GLN A 77 22.86 9.19 14.56
CA GLN A 77 23.56 8.39 15.58
C GLN A 77 24.49 7.32 14.96
N GLU A 78 25.41 7.74 14.08
CA GLU A 78 26.38 6.87 13.39
C GLU A 78 25.78 5.71 12.57
N LYS A 79 24.52 5.83 12.19
CA LYS A 79 23.82 4.85 11.34
C LYS A 79 23.21 5.53 10.11
N LEU A 80 23.21 4.78 9.01
CA LEU A 80 22.51 5.15 7.78
C LEU A 80 21.13 4.50 7.77
N TRP A 81 20.13 5.27 8.14
CA TRP A 81 18.73 4.89 8.15
C TRP A 81 18.09 5.09 6.78
N LEU A 82 17.04 4.34 6.49
CA LEU A 82 16.23 4.48 5.29
C LEU A 82 14.86 3.84 5.50
N LEU A 83 13.95 4.17 4.59
CA LEU A 83 12.63 3.55 4.49
C LEU A 83 12.63 2.53 3.36
N GLU A 84 12.05 1.35 3.59
CA GLU A 84 11.66 0.43 2.51
C GLU A 84 10.16 0.55 2.27
N SER A 85 9.77 1.55 1.47
CA SER A 85 8.38 1.98 1.31
C SER A 85 7.46 0.89 0.79
N GLY A 86 7.95 0.02 -0.09
CA GLY A 86 7.18 -1.11 -0.62
C GLY A 86 6.87 -2.20 0.40
N LYS A 87 7.56 -2.18 1.55
CA LYS A 87 7.32 -3.05 2.72
C LYS A 87 6.66 -2.30 3.89
N GLY A 88 6.59 -0.97 3.82
CA GLY A 88 6.20 -0.13 4.96
C GLY A 88 7.20 -0.18 6.11
N ALA A 89 8.49 -0.36 5.84
CA ALA A 89 9.47 -0.60 6.91
C ALA A 89 10.38 0.60 7.18
N LEU A 90 10.77 0.75 8.45
CA LEU A 90 11.95 1.52 8.87
C LEU A 90 13.13 0.56 9.01
N SER A 91 14.25 0.91 8.39
CA SER A 91 15.45 0.08 8.35
C SER A 91 16.72 0.91 8.53
N TYR A 92 17.85 0.23 8.78
CA TYR A 92 19.18 0.85 8.68
C TYR A 92 20.16 -0.05 7.91
N TYR A 93 21.17 0.54 7.31
CA TYR A 93 22.27 -0.18 6.68
C TYR A 93 23.37 -0.50 7.69
N ASP A 94 23.63 -1.80 7.89
CA ASP A 94 24.75 -2.28 8.69
C ASP A 94 26.00 -2.40 7.81
N PHE A 95 26.97 -1.51 8.01
CA PHE A 95 28.22 -1.48 7.24
C PHE A 95 29.09 -2.72 7.43
N LYS A 96 29.02 -3.39 8.59
CA LYS A 96 29.80 -4.60 8.87
C LYS A 96 29.18 -5.79 8.14
N LYS A 97 27.86 -5.95 8.25
CA LYS A 97 27.12 -7.04 7.59
C LYS A 97 26.86 -6.79 6.10
N LYS A 98 27.03 -5.54 5.63
CA LYS A 98 26.72 -5.06 4.28
C LYS A 98 25.28 -5.38 3.88
N LYS A 99 24.35 -5.19 4.82
CA LYS A 99 22.93 -5.51 4.64
C LYS A 99 22.05 -4.42 5.24
N VAL A 100 20.88 -4.24 4.65
CA VAL A 100 19.80 -3.46 5.26
C VAL A 100 19.11 -4.35 6.29
N ILE A 101 18.96 -3.84 7.51
CA ILE A 101 18.33 -4.50 8.65
C ILE A 101 17.01 -3.78 8.92
N GLU A 102 15.91 -4.53 8.81
CA GLU A 102 14.58 -4.06 9.19
C GLU A 102 14.50 -3.89 10.70
N VAL A 103 13.96 -2.76 11.14
CA VAL A 103 13.75 -2.45 12.56
C VAL A 103 12.29 -2.65 12.95
N THR A 104 11.37 -2.14 12.14
CA THR A 104 9.93 -2.28 12.38
C THR A 104 9.13 -2.09 11.11
N LYS A 105 7.93 -2.67 11.08
CA LYS A 105 6.94 -2.47 10.01
C LYS A 105 5.86 -1.49 10.48
N LEU A 106 5.39 -0.69 9.53
CA LEU A 106 4.42 0.37 9.72
C LEU A 106 3.21 0.13 8.80
N PRO A 107 2.01 0.52 9.22
CA PRO A 107 0.76 0.21 8.51
C PRO A 107 0.49 1.08 7.27
N GLY A 108 1.53 1.54 6.58
CA GLY A 108 1.40 2.43 5.42
C GLY A 108 2.67 2.53 4.60
N PHE A 109 2.56 3.16 3.44
CA PHE A 109 3.72 3.36 2.56
C PHE A 109 4.58 4.47 3.11
N THR A 110 5.76 4.10 3.57
CA THR A 110 6.64 5.00 4.32
C THR A 110 7.27 6.04 3.38
N ARG A 111 7.11 7.32 3.70
CA ARG A 111 7.64 8.47 2.96
C ARG A 111 7.96 9.59 3.92
N GLY A 112 9.05 10.30 3.69
CA GLY A 112 9.52 11.30 4.65
C GLY A 112 10.05 10.64 5.93
N LEU A 113 11.29 10.96 6.27
CA LEU A 113 11.92 10.51 7.50
C LEU A 113 12.64 11.70 8.12
N THR A 114 12.43 11.91 9.41
CA THR A 114 13.25 12.81 10.21
C THR A 114 13.52 12.16 11.57
N MET A 115 14.64 12.49 12.20
CA MET A 115 15.10 11.84 13.41
C MET A 115 15.57 12.87 14.42
N VAL A 116 15.15 12.71 15.68
CA VAL A 116 15.54 13.58 16.79
C VAL A 116 15.74 12.70 18.03
N GLY A 117 16.91 12.79 18.66
CA GLY A 117 17.25 11.93 19.79
C GLY A 117 17.07 10.45 19.45
N ASP A 118 16.30 9.73 20.26
CA ASP A 118 16.04 8.30 20.06
C ASP A 118 14.76 8.02 19.26
N PHE A 119 14.24 9.02 18.54
CA PHE A 119 12.96 8.91 17.84
C PHE A 119 13.10 9.16 16.34
N ALA A 120 12.41 8.33 15.57
CA ALA A 120 12.17 8.52 14.14
C ALA A 120 10.72 8.93 13.92
N PHE A 121 10.51 10.00 13.15
CA PHE A 121 9.21 10.45 12.69
C PHE A 121 9.08 10.10 11.22
N ILE A 122 8.10 9.26 10.90
CA ILE A 122 7.93 8.66 9.58
C ILE A 122 6.56 9.05 9.04
N GLY A 123 6.52 9.65 7.86
CA GLY A 123 5.26 9.88 7.16
C GLY A 123 4.76 8.58 6.54
N LEU A 124 3.46 8.35 6.63
CA LEU A 124 2.78 7.25 5.97
C LEU A 124 1.81 7.80 4.92
N SER A 125 1.77 7.15 3.76
CA SER A 125 0.78 7.37 2.72
C SER A 125 -0.09 6.12 2.53
N LYS A 126 -1.34 6.34 2.14
CA LYS A 126 -2.17 5.30 1.55
C LYS A 126 -1.62 4.97 0.17
N VAL A 127 -1.51 3.69 -0.14
CA VAL A 127 -1.24 3.23 -1.51
C VAL A 127 -2.55 2.89 -2.16
N ARG A 128 -2.86 3.53 -3.29
CA ARG A 128 -3.94 3.09 -4.17
C ARG A 128 -3.38 1.99 -5.07
N GLU A 129 -4.14 0.92 -5.27
CA GLU A 129 -3.79 -0.13 -6.24
C GLU A 129 -3.89 0.41 -7.65
N SER A 130 -2.90 1.21 -8.06
CA SER A 130 -2.69 1.55 -9.47
C SER A 130 -1.68 0.59 -10.07
N ALA A 131 -1.65 0.50 -11.41
CA ALA A 131 -0.64 -0.25 -12.15
C ALA A 131 0.82 0.06 -11.71
N THR A 132 1.05 1.26 -11.17
CA THR A 132 2.37 1.67 -10.66
C THR A 132 2.73 0.97 -9.35
N PHE A 133 1.79 0.64 -8.46
CA PHE A 133 2.08 0.08 -7.13
C PHE A 133 1.65 -1.38 -6.93
N SER A 134 1.08 -2.01 -7.96
CA SER A 134 0.75 -3.44 -7.95
C SER A 134 1.97 -4.33 -7.63
N GLY A 135 1.75 -5.41 -6.86
CA GLY A 135 2.77 -6.41 -6.55
C GLY A 135 3.74 -6.05 -5.41
N LEU A 136 3.47 -5.00 -4.63
CA LEU A 136 4.25 -4.66 -3.44
C LEU A 136 3.73 -5.39 -2.20
N GLU A 137 4.59 -5.62 -1.21
CA GLU A 137 4.17 -6.27 0.04
C GLU A 137 3.14 -5.40 0.79
N ILE A 138 3.35 -4.07 0.77
CA ILE A 138 2.46 -3.10 1.41
C ILE A 138 1.04 -3.08 0.81
N THR A 139 0.84 -3.49 -0.45
CA THR A 139 -0.51 -3.57 -1.03
C THR A 139 -1.29 -4.78 -0.53
N LYS A 140 -0.60 -5.76 0.07
CA LYS A 140 -1.25 -6.88 0.78
C LYS A 140 -1.73 -6.46 2.17
N LEU A 141 -1.30 -5.30 2.68
CA LEU A 141 -1.79 -4.81 3.96
C LEU A 141 -3.26 -4.43 3.83
N PRO A 142 -4.09 -4.91 4.77
CA PRO A 142 -5.53 -4.81 4.62
C PRO A 142 -6.08 -3.46 5.12
N LYS A 143 -5.30 -2.67 5.88
CA LYS A 143 -5.47 -1.20 6.01
C LYS A 143 -4.17 -0.51 5.62
N ARG A 144 -4.27 0.54 4.82
CA ARG A 144 -3.17 1.47 4.50
C ARG A 144 -3.54 2.82 5.07
N VAL A 145 -2.81 3.28 6.08
CA VAL A 145 -3.06 4.57 6.74
C VAL A 145 -2.20 5.67 6.13
N SER A 146 -2.68 6.90 6.27
CA SER A 146 -1.85 8.09 6.12
C SER A 146 -1.70 8.81 7.44
N GLY A 147 -0.56 9.48 7.63
CA GLY A 147 -0.27 10.25 8.83
C GLY A 147 1.20 10.21 9.21
N VAL A 148 1.52 10.40 10.49
CA VAL A 148 2.90 10.44 10.99
C VAL A 148 3.06 9.48 12.16
N TRP A 149 4.02 8.56 12.05
CA TRP A 149 4.34 7.55 13.07
C TRP A 149 5.65 7.89 13.75
N VAL A 150 5.71 7.65 15.06
CA VAL A 150 6.89 7.89 15.89
C VAL A 150 7.42 6.55 16.40
N VAL A 151 8.66 6.22 16.06
CA VAL A 151 9.33 4.97 16.43
C VAL A 151 10.52 5.27 17.33
N ASN A 152 10.61 4.60 18.47
CA ASN A 152 11.84 4.58 19.27
C ASN A 152 12.88 3.69 18.58
N ILE A 153 13.97 4.28 18.11
CA ILE A 153 14.97 3.60 17.27
C ILE A 153 15.85 2.59 18.01
N LYS A 154 15.88 2.66 19.35
CA LYS A 154 16.62 1.70 20.19
C LYS A 154 15.85 0.41 20.38
N THR A 155 14.53 0.50 20.51
CA THR A 155 13.66 -0.66 20.79
C THR A 155 12.90 -1.15 19.56
N GLY A 156 12.78 -0.34 18.51
CA GLY A 156 11.94 -0.60 17.35
C GLY A 156 10.43 -0.44 17.60
N LYS A 157 10.03 -0.06 18.82
CA LYS A 157 8.62 0.12 19.18
C LYS A 157 8.08 1.43 18.64
N ILE A 158 6.86 1.38 18.11
CA ILE A 158 6.06 2.57 17.82
C ILE A 158 5.61 3.14 19.16
N VAL A 159 5.90 4.41 19.43
CA VAL A 159 5.59 5.08 20.70
C VAL A 159 4.45 6.09 20.58
N SER A 160 4.17 6.59 19.38
CA SER A 160 3.07 7.53 19.12
C SER A 160 2.76 7.60 17.63
N PHE A 161 1.59 8.14 17.26
CA PHE A 161 1.22 8.40 15.87
C PHE A 161 0.13 9.48 15.78
N ILE A 162 0.00 10.09 14.60
CA ILE A 162 -1.13 10.89 14.17
C ILE A 162 -1.67 10.24 12.90
N GLU A 163 -2.92 9.76 12.91
CA GLU A 163 -3.57 9.21 11.72
C GLU A 163 -4.44 10.29 11.05
N PHE A 164 -4.29 10.46 9.74
CA PHE A 164 -5.21 11.25 8.94
C PHE A 164 -6.36 10.36 8.47
N THR A 165 -7.53 10.53 9.10
CA THR A 165 -8.72 9.72 8.82
C THR A 165 -9.48 10.16 7.58
N SER A 166 -9.28 11.40 7.13
CA SER A 166 -9.87 11.98 5.92
C SER A 166 -9.02 13.15 5.40
N GLY A 167 -9.24 13.55 4.14
CA GLY A 167 -8.63 14.74 3.53
C GLY A 167 -7.17 14.59 3.08
N ILE A 168 -6.36 13.77 3.77
CA ILE A 168 -4.94 13.58 3.47
C ILE A 168 -4.65 12.08 3.30
N ASP A 169 -4.32 11.69 2.07
CA ASP A 169 -3.94 10.32 1.73
C ASP A 169 -2.43 10.14 1.56
N GLU A 170 -1.68 11.21 1.33
CA GLU A 170 -0.24 11.14 1.06
C GLU A 170 0.56 12.11 1.91
N VAL A 171 1.59 11.59 2.58
CA VAL A 171 2.62 12.39 3.26
C VAL A 171 3.91 12.24 2.48
N PHE A 172 4.42 13.32 1.90
CA PHE A 172 5.67 13.27 1.11
C PHE A 172 6.92 13.46 1.95
N ALA A 173 6.83 14.34 2.95
CA ALA A 173 7.96 14.71 3.80
C ALA A 173 7.47 14.96 5.23
N VAL A 174 8.34 14.66 6.19
CA VAL A 174 8.17 15.00 7.59
C VAL A 174 9.44 15.73 8.03
N ALA A 175 9.25 16.87 8.68
CA ALA A 175 10.32 17.66 9.27
C ALA A 175 9.97 17.96 10.73
N VAL A 176 10.98 17.98 11.59
CA VAL A 176 10.83 18.49 12.96
C VAL A 176 11.47 19.86 12.98
N LEU A 177 10.72 20.85 13.47
CA LEU A 177 11.19 22.23 13.64
C LEU A 177 11.59 22.42 15.11
N PRO A 178 12.88 22.27 15.47
CA PRO A 178 13.31 22.50 16.84
C PRO A 178 13.12 23.98 17.19
N HIS A 179 12.67 24.25 18.41
CA HIS A 179 12.48 25.62 18.93
C HIS A 179 11.38 26.47 18.28
N ALA A 180 10.48 25.87 17.49
CA ALA A 180 9.22 26.50 17.13
C ALA A 180 8.31 26.57 18.37
N LYS A 181 8.51 27.58 19.20
CA LYS A 181 7.52 27.96 20.22
C LYS A 181 6.42 28.74 19.50
N MET A 182 5.19 28.26 19.53
CA MET A 182 4.06 29.18 19.37
C MET A 182 4.08 30.06 20.62
N GLU A 183 4.50 31.32 20.46
CA GLU A 183 4.78 32.22 21.58
C GLU A 183 3.51 32.62 22.36
N MET A 184 2.32 32.41 21.81
CA MET A 184 1.04 32.56 22.51
C MET A 184 0.04 31.49 22.06
N PHE A 185 -0.37 30.65 22.98
CA PHE A 185 -1.66 29.95 22.88
C PHE A 185 -2.71 30.86 23.52
N ASP A 186 -3.52 31.49 22.69
CA ASP A 186 -4.80 31.98 23.15
C ASP A 186 -5.77 30.78 23.16
N PHE A 187 -6.02 30.24 24.36
CA PHE A 187 -6.91 29.11 24.57
C PHE A 187 -8.35 29.41 24.10
N ASP A 188 -8.73 30.69 24.03
CA ASP A 188 -10.04 31.14 23.56
C ASP A 188 -10.07 31.46 22.05
N SER A 189 -8.95 31.36 21.34
CA SER A 189 -8.91 31.65 19.91
C SER A 189 -9.54 30.54 19.05
N GLU A 190 -10.07 30.90 17.89
CA GLU A 190 -10.65 29.93 16.95
C GLU A 190 -9.63 28.87 16.46
N TYR A 191 -8.34 29.22 16.51
CA TYR A 191 -7.20 28.35 16.17
C TYR A 191 -6.91 27.28 17.24
N SER A 192 -7.37 27.46 18.49
CA SER A 192 -7.15 26.48 19.57
C SER A 192 -8.02 25.23 19.41
N LYS A 193 -9.14 25.34 18.68
CA LYS A 193 -10.11 24.25 18.45
C LYS A 193 -9.54 23.03 17.70
N GLY A 194 -8.36 23.13 17.10
CA GLY A 194 -7.69 22.05 16.37
C GLY A 194 -6.35 21.58 16.96
N ASN A 195 -5.97 22.08 18.13
CA ASN A 195 -4.69 21.74 18.76
C ASN A 195 -4.86 20.63 19.80
N TYR A 196 -3.91 19.69 19.80
CA TYR A 196 -3.89 18.56 20.73
C TYR A 196 -2.60 18.59 21.53
N LEU A 197 -2.71 18.65 22.87
CA LEU A 197 -1.59 18.45 23.78
C LEU A 197 -1.52 16.95 24.13
N ILE A 198 -0.36 16.34 23.92
CA ILE A 198 -0.10 14.94 24.28
C ILE A 198 0.88 14.98 25.46
N ALA A 199 0.42 14.59 26.66
CA ALA A 199 1.30 14.53 27.83
C ALA A 199 2.23 13.30 27.74
N SER A 200 3.32 13.31 28.51
CA SER A 200 4.30 12.21 28.47
C SER A 200 3.69 10.90 28.97
N GLU A 201 2.76 10.98 29.92
CA GLU A 201 1.99 9.86 30.47
C GLU A 201 1.02 9.27 29.44
N ASP A 202 0.48 10.09 28.53
CA ASP A 202 -0.40 9.63 27.45
C ASP A 202 0.37 8.82 26.40
N ILE A 203 1.65 9.16 26.16
CA ILE A 203 2.55 8.45 25.25
C ILE A 203 2.81 7.01 25.75
N GLU A 204 2.91 6.81 27.06
CA GLU A 204 3.14 5.48 27.65
C GLU A 204 1.89 4.58 27.60
N GLN A 205 0.70 5.17 27.44
CA GLN A 205 -0.57 4.46 27.40
C GLN A 205 -1.15 4.32 25.98
N VAL A 206 -0.40 4.72 24.94
CA VAL A 206 -0.84 4.61 23.54
C VAL A 206 -1.14 3.15 23.21
N LYS A 207 -2.43 2.81 23.24
CA LYS A 207 -2.96 1.63 22.57
C LYS A 207 -3.21 2.01 21.13
N MET A 208 -2.65 1.22 20.21
CA MET A 208 -2.99 1.36 18.80
C MET A 208 -4.50 1.21 18.66
N PRO A 209 -5.23 2.18 18.10
CA PRO A 209 -6.64 2.01 17.82
C PRO A 209 -6.75 0.88 16.81
N GLU A 210 -7.56 -0.14 17.14
CA GLU A 210 -7.86 -1.21 16.19
C GLU A 210 -8.32 -0.57 14.88
N THR A 211 -7.65 -0.97 13.82
CA THR A 211 -7.93 -0.52 12.48
C THR A 211 -9.37 -0.88 12.10
N LYS A 212 -10.00 -0.11 11.21
CA LYS A 212 -11.34 -0.46 10.67
C LYS A 212 -11.35 -1.88 10.15
N LEU A 213 -10.27 -2.31 9.52
CA LEU A 213 -10.18 -3.67 9.05
C LEU A 213 -9.90 -4.69 10.18
N GLU A 214 -9.06 -4.43 11.18
CA GLU A 214 -8.98 -5.34 12.35
C GLU A 214 -10.35 -5.52 13.03
N ARG A 215 -11.21 -4.50 12.99
CA ARG A 215 -12.61 -4.60 13.43
C ARG A 215 -13.52 -5.34 12.44
N ALA A 216 -13.26 -5.25 11.14
CA ALA A 216 -14.04 -5.92 10.08
C ALA A 216 -13.62 -7.38 9.84
N ALA A 217 -12.36 -7.73 10.08
CA ALA A 217 -11.79 -9.04 9.75
C ALA A 217 -12.46 -10.19 10.51
N PRO A 218 -12.75 -10.10 11.82
CA PRO A 218 -13.49 -11.15 12.52
C PRO A 218 -14.89 -11.39 11.93
N LEU A 219 -15.55 -10.33 11.45
CA LEU A 219 -16.87 -10.43 10.81
C LEU A 219 -16.75 -11.09 9.44
N PHE A 220 -15.71 -10.75 8.67
CA PHE A 220 -15.44 -11.42 7.39
C PHE A 220 -15.11 -12.90 7.55
N GLU A 221 -14.24 -13.28 8.50
CA GLU A 221 -13.92 -14.69 8.76
C GLU A 221 -15.15 -15.46 9.22
N LYS A 222 -15.96 -14.88 10.11
CA LYS A 222 -17.25 -15.45 10.50
C LYS A 222 -18.19 -15.63 9.30
N GLY A 223 -18.22 -14.68 8.37
CA GLY A 223 -18.95 -14.80 7.11
C GLY A 223 -18.47 -15.96 6.25
N ASN A 224 -17.16 -16.19 6.15
CA ASN A 224 -16.59 -17.33 5.44
C ASN A 224 -16.95 -18.66 6.10
N ASP A 225 -16.86 -18.75 7.42
CA ASP A 225 -17.23 -19.94 8.18
C ASP A 225 -18.70 -20.31 7.94
N LEU A 226 -19.61 -19.32 8.04
CA LEU A 226 -21.04 -19.50 7.76
C LEU A 226 -21.29 -19.91 6.30
N PHE A 227 -20.55 -19.34 5.35
CA PHE A 227 -20.66 -19.73 3.93
C PHE A 227 -20.25 -21.20 3.73
N ASN A 228 -19.16 -21.64 4.36
CA ASN A 228 -18.68 -23.02 4.30
C ASN A 228 -19.63 -24.02 4.98
N GLU A 229 -20.36 -23.57 6.01
CA GLU A 229 -21.47 -24.31 6.63
C GLU A 229 -22.77 -24.31 5.81
N ASN A 230 -22.74 -23.72 4.60
CA ASN A 230 -23.89 -23.54 3.70
C ASN A 230 -25.01 -22.64 4.28
N LYS A 231 -24.69 -21.80 5.29
CA LYS A 231 -25.57 -20.77 5.87
C LYS A 231 -25.38 -19.42 5.16
N LYS A 232 -25.76 -19.38 3.88
CA LYS A 232 -25.40 -18.28 2.96
C LYS A 232 -26.07 -16.95 3.31
N GLU A 233 -27.29 -16.94 3.81
CA GLU A 233 -27.98 -15.74 4.27
C GLU A 233 -27.27 -15.10 5.48
N GLU A 234 -26.85 -15.92 6.44
CA GLU A 234 -26.11 -15.44 7.62
C GLU A 234 -24.72 -14.92 7.23
N ALA A 235 -24.06 -15.59 6.30
CA ALA A 235 -22.77 -15.14 5.75
C ALA A 235 -22.88 -13.74 5.11
N ILE A 236 -23.93 -13.48 4.32
CA ILE A 236 -24.19 -12.16 3.71
C ILE A 236 -24.34 -11.08 4.78
N GLU A 237 -25.03 -11.35 5.89
CA GLU A 237 -25.19 -10.37 6.96
C GLU A 237 -23.87 -10.06 7.67
N GLU A 238 -23.00 -11.04 7.89
CA GLU A 238 -21.66 -10.78 8.45
C GLU A 238 -20.75 -10.01 7.48
N PHE A 239 -20.81 -10.31 6.18
CA PHE A 239 -20.10 -9.51 5.17
C PHE A 239 -20.61 -8.07 5.11
N LYS A 240 -21.92 -7.83 5.21
CA LYS A 240 -22.48 -6.47 5.30
C LYS A 240 -21.98 -5.73 6.53
N LYS A 241 -21.90 -6.39 7.69
CA LYS A 241 -21.32 -5.76 8.91
C LYS A 241 -19.84 -5.43 8.71
N ALA A 242 -19.06 -6.32 8.08
CA ALA A 242 -17.67 -6.06 7.75
C ALA A 242 -17.53 -4.82 6.83
N LEU A 243 -18.38 -4.73 5.80
CA LEU A 243 -18.41 -3.61 4.84
C LEU A 243 -18.94 -2.31 5.46
N ALA A 244 -19.82 -2.38 6.46
CA ALA A 244 -20.25 -1.20 7.21
C ALA A 244 -19.09 -0.58 8.01
N ILE A 245 -18.11 -1.39 8.42
CA ILE A 245 -16.90 -0.91 9.12
C ILE A 245 -15.83 -0.47 8.10
N GLN A 246 -15.60 -1.28 7.06
CA GLN A 246 -14.59 -1.05 6.02
C GLN A 246 -15.24 -1.20 4.63
N SER A 247 -15.73 -0.10 4.09
CA SER A 247 -16.56 -0.08 2.85
C SER A 247 -15.81 -0.50 1.59
N ASP A 248 -14.48 -0.45 1.59
CA ASP A 248 -13.59 -0.84 0.49
C ASP A 248 -12.97 -2.23 0.70
N TYR A 249 -13.54 -3.08 1.56
CA TYR A 249 -13.01 -4.43 1.82
C TYR A 249 -13.38 -5.42 0.71
N LEU A 250 -12.63 -5.40 -0.40
CA LEU A 250 -12.89 -6.19 -1.60
C LEU A 250 -13.14 -7.69 -1.35
N PRO A 251 -12.35 -8.42 -0.54
CA PRO A 251 -12.66 -9.81 -0.20
C PRO A 251 -14.08 -10.03 0.35
N ALA A 252 -14.56 -9.16 1.24
CA ALA A 252 -15.91 -9.26 1.78
C ALA A 252 -16.97 -8.98 0.71
N THR A 253 -16.73 -8.00 -0.17
CA THR A 253 -17.61 -7.71 -1.30
C THR A 253 -17.73 -8.88 -2.28
N PHE A 254 -16.60 -9.50 -2.63
CA PHE A 254 -16.57 -10.65 -3.54
C PHE A 254 -17.26 -11.87 -2.94
N ASN A 255 -16.94 -12.23 -1.70
CA ASN A 255 -17.55 -13.39 -1.05
C ASN A 255 -19.06 -13.18 -0.82
N MET A 256 -19.50 -11.94 -0.56
CA MET A 256 -20.92 -11.60 -0.51
C MET A 256 -21.60 -11.78 -1.88
N ALA A 257 -20.96 -11.34 -2.98
CA ALA A 257 -21.51 -11.52 -4.33
C ALA A 257 -21.61 -13.01 -4.72
N VAL A 258 -20.62 -13.83 -4.34
CA VAL A 258 -20.65 -15.29 -4.53
C VAL A 258 -21.79 -15.91 -3.72
N ALA A 259 -21.95 -15.54 -2.45
CA ALA A 259 -23.05 -16.02 -1.60
C ALA A 259 -24.43 -15.66 -2.17
N LEU A 260 -24.59 -14.44 -2.68
CA LEU A 260 -25.81 -14.02 -3.37
C LEU A 260 -26.06 -14.82 -4.65
N GLY A 261 -25.02 -15.07 -5.46
CA GLY A 261 -25.11 -15.89 -6.68
C GLY A 261 -25.52 -17.33 -6.40
N ASP A 262 -24.99 -17.93 -5.34
CA ASP A 262 -25.32 -19.29 -4.91
C ASP A 262 -26.78 -19.42 -4.42
N LEU A 263 -27.39 -18.32 -3.96
CA LEU A 263 -28.81 -18.23 -3.60
C LEU A 263 -29.70 -17.85 -4.80
N GLY A 264 -29.13 -17.69 -6.00
CA GLY A 264 -29.86 -17.25 -7.20
C GLY A 264 -30.19 -15.77 -7.24
N ARG A 265 -29.69 -14.96 -6.29
CA ARG A 265 -29.89 -13.50 -6.19
C ARG A 265 -28.91 -12.75 -7.09
N PHE A 266 -28.92 -13.10 -8.37
CA PHE A 266 -27.92 -12.64 -9.34
C PHE A 266 -27.92 -11.13 -9.55
N ASP A 267 -29.09 -10.48 -9.55
CA ASP A 267 -29.18 -9.04 -9.79
C ASP A 267 -28.54 -8.22 -8.67
N GLU A 268 -28.68 -8.66 -7.41
CA GLU A 268 -28.01 -8.04 -6.26
C GLU A 268 -26.50 -8.25 -6.32
N ALA A 269 -26.06 -9.47 -6.64
CA ALA A 269 -24.64 -9.78 -6.78
C ALA A 269 -23.97 -8.94 -7.88
N LEU A 270 -24.64 -8.80 -9.04
CA LEU A 270 -24.16 -8.01 -10.16
C LEU A 270 -24.12 -6.51 -9.82
N ALA A 271 -25.13 -5.98 -9.12
CA ALA A 271 -25.15 -4.56 -8.73
C ALA A 271 -23.96 -4.21 -7.82
N ILE A 272 -23.65 -5.06 -6.85
CA ILE A 272 -22.53 -4.86 -5.92
C ILE A 272 -21.18 -4.88 -6.66
N LEU A 273 -20.97 -5.84 -7.57
CA LEU A 273 -19.71 -5.92 -8.31
C LEU A 273 -19.55 -4.80 -9.35
N LYS A 274 -20.65 -4.30 -9.93
CA LYS A 274 -20.60 -3.13 -10.83
C LYS A 274 -20.21 -1.86 -10.09
N ASP A 275 -20.71 -1.64 -8.87
CA ASP A 275 -20.28 -0.52 -8.02
C ASP A 275 -18.78 -0.56 -7.70
N VAL A 276 -18.20 -1.76 -7.52
CA VAL A 276 -16.75 -1.93 -7.38
C VAL A 276 -16.02 -1.52 -8.67
N MET A 277 -16.51 -1.97 -9.82
CA MET A 277 -15.93 -1.67 -11.13
C MET A 277 -15.96 -0.16 -11.45
N ASP A 278 -17.05 0.53 -11.10
CA ASP A 278 -17.19 1.97 -11.31
C ASP A 278 -16.16 2.77 -10.49
N LYS A 279 -15.70 2.20 -9.36
CA LYS A 279 -14.65 2.79 -8.50
C LYS A 279 -13.25 2.42 -8.96
N ASP A 280 -13.03 1.20 -9.46
CA ASP A 280 -11.77 0.75 -10.06
C ASP A 280 -11.99 -0.30 -11.15
N ALA A 281 -11.92 0.14 -12.41
CA ALA A 281 -12.17 -0.68 -13.59
C ALA A 281 -11.00 -1.64 -13.94
N SER A 282 -9.92 -1.67 -13.14
CA SER A 282 -8.70 -2.44 -13.45
C SER A 282 -8.54 -3.74 -12.66
N ILE A 283 -9.53 -4.08 -11.83
CA ILE A 283 -9.48 -5.27 -10.97
C ILE A 283 -9.90 -6.52 -11.77
N LEU A 284 -8.94 -7.37 -12.11
CA LEU A 284 -9.15 -8.61 -12.88
C LEU A 284 -10.14 -9.57 -12.19
N GLU A 285 -10.08 -9.63 -10.86
CA GLU A 285 -10.94 -10.45 -10.01
C GLU A 285 -12.43 -10.07 -10.13
N THR A 286 -12.72 -8.79 -10.39
CA THR A 286 -14.09 -8.30 -10.59
C THR A 286 -14.67 -8.82 -11.90
N TYR A 287 -13.91 -8.75 -13.01
CA TYR A 287 -14.32 -9.32 -14.30
C TYR A 287 -14.55 -10.83 -14.23
N ASP A 288 -13.69 -11.56 -13.50
CA ASP A 288 -13.84 -13.01 -13.32
C ASP A 288 -15.13 -13.35 -12.56
N SER A 289 -15.42 -12.59 -11.50
CA SER A 289 -16.61 -12.77 -10.66
C SER A 289 -17.91 -12.40 -11.41
N LEU A 290 -17.91 -11.30 -12.17
CA LEU A 290 -19.03 -10.93 -13.05
C LEU A 290 -19.26 -11.99 -14.13
N GLY A 291 -18.20 -12.45 -14.78
CA GLY A 291 -18.26 -13.51 -15.79
C GLY A 291 -18.90 -14.80 -15.24
N TYR A 292 -18.51 -15.19 -14.03
CA TYR A 292 -19.08 -16.36 -13.34
C TYR A 292 -20.57 -16.17 -13.00
N LEU A 293 -20.95 -14.99 -12.49
CA LEU A 293 -22.35 -14.70 -12.15
C LEU A 293 -23.24 -14.66 -13.40
N TYR A 294 -22.79 -14.04 -14.49
CA TYR A 294 -23.51 -14.05 -15.76
C TYR A 294 -23.65 -15.47 -16.32
N TYR A 295 -22.59 -16.28 -16.22
CA TYR A 295 -22.64 -17.69 -16.59
C TYR A 295 -23.71 -18.45 -15.79
N LYS A 296 -23.74 -18.27 -14.46
CA LYS A 296 -24.73 -18.90 -13.58
C LYS A 296 -26.16 -18.41 -13.84
N LYS A 297 -26.32 -17.13 -14.20
CA LYS A 297 -27.60 -16.55 -14.64
C LYS A 297 -28.05 -17.05 -16.02
N GLY A 298 -27.14 -17.66 -16.79
CA GLY A 298 -27.39 -18.13 -18.16
C GLY A 298 -27.16 -17.08 -19.23
N ASP A 299 -26.67 -15.88 -18.87
CA ASP A 299 -26.29 -14.85 -19.83
C ASP A 299 -24.86 -15.08 -20.34
N PHE A 300 -24.73 -16.07 -21.22
CA PHE A 300 -23.44 -16.47 -21.77
C PHE A 300 -22.79 -15.40 -22.66
N LYS A 301 -23.59 -14.44 -23.16
CA LYS A 301 -23.08 -13.32 -23.95
C LYS A 301 -22.34 -12.34 -23.03
N ALA A 302 -22.99 -11.89 -21.95
CA ALA A 302 -22.37 -11.00 -20.98
C ALA A 302 -21.15 -11.67 -20.32
N ALA A 303 -21.27 -12.95 -19.93
CA ALA A 303 -20.13 -13.70 -19.36
C ALA A 303 -18.90 -13.69 -20.26
N ARG A 304 -19.10 -13.84 -21.58
CA ARG A 304 -18.02 -13.82 -22.58
C ARG A 304 -17.37 -12.45 -22.71
N GLU A 305 -18.13 -11.38 -22.61
CA GLU A 305 -17.61 -10.01 -22.66
C GLU A 305 -16.70 -9.75 -21.46
N GLU A 306 -17.09 -10.16 -20.25
CA GLU A 306 -16.27 -10.01 -19.05
C GLU A 306 -14.96 -10.82 -19.13
N TYR A 307 -15.02 -12.09 -19.54
CA TYR A 307 -13.79 -12.90 -19.67
C TYR A 307 -12.86 -12.40 -20.79
N LYS A 308 -13.39 -11.75 -21.84
CA LYS A 308 -12.55 -11.09 -22.85
C LYS A 308 -11.80 -9.89 -22.27
N LYS A 309 -12.42 -9.13 -21.37
CA LYS A 309 -11.74 -8.02 -20.67
C LYS A 309 -10.55 -8.50 -19.85
N ILE A 310 -10.65 -9.67 -19.22
CA ILE A 310 -9.50 -10.30 -18.55
C ILE A 310 -8.36 -10.56 -19.53
N LEU A 311 -8.64 -11.02 -20.75
CA LEU A 311 -7.60 -11.27 -21.77
C LEU A 311 -7.07 -10.01 -22.46
N GLU A 312 -7.83 -8.92 -22.48
CA GLU A 312 -7.32 -7.59 -22.89
C GLU A 312 -6.27 -7.09 -21.90
N LEU A 313 -6.46 -7.34 -20.60
CA LEU A 313 -5.56 -6.93 -19.52
C LEU A 313 -4.42 -7.92 -19.27
N ASP A 314 -4.68 -9.22 -19.37
CA ASP A 314 -3.72 -10.33 -19.26
C ASP A 314 -3.94 -11.37 -20.38
N PRO A 315 -3.29 -11.19 -21.54
CA PRO A 315 -3.43 -12.10 -22.69
C PRO A 315 -3.01 -13.56 -22.42
N LYS A 316 -2.29 -13.83 -21.33
CA LYS A 316 -1.82 -15.17 -20.96
C LYS A 316 -2.68 -15.83 -19.89
N ASN A 317 -3.78 -15.20 -19.45
CA ASN A 317 -4.63 -15.74 -18.41
C ASN A 317 -5.28 -17.08 -18.82
N ALA A 318 -4.79 -18.19 -18.26
CA ALA A 318 -5.27 -19.53 -18.60
C ALA A 318 -6.72 -19.77 -18.13
N LYS A 319 -7.10 -19.17 -17.00
CA LYS A 319 -8.46 -19.32 -16.44
C LYS A 319 -9.50 -18.70 -17.37
N ALA A 320 -9.28 -17.47 -17.80
CA ALA A 320 -10.18 -16.79 -18.73
C ALA A 320 -10.31 -17.52 -20.08
N LYS A 321 -9.20 -18.07 -20.62
CA LYS A 321 -9.24 -18.91 -21.83
C LYS A 321 -10.11 -20.16 -21.63
N ASN A 322 -9.92 -20.88 -20.54
CA ASN A 322 -10.72 -22.07 -20.23
C ASN A 322 -12.22 -21.71 -20.06
N SER A 323 -12.53 -20.61 -19.37
CA SER A 323 -13.92 -20.15 -19.21
C SER A 323 -14.58 -19.80 -20.55
N LEU A 324 -13.84 -19.16 -21.47
CA LEU A 324 -14.32 -18.86 -22.82
C LEU A 324 -14.57 -20.13 -23.64
N ASP A 325 -13.72 -21.14 -23.51
CA ASP A 325 -13.91 -22.44 -24.19
C ASP A 325 -15.14 -23.18 -23.66
N ILE A 326 -15.39 -23.14 -22.35
CA ILE A 326 -16.62 -23.69 -21.74
C ILE A 326 -17.85 -22.97 -22.29
N LEU A 327 -17.85 -21.63 -22.28
CA LEU A 327 -18.95 -20.81 -22.81
C LEU A 327 -19.23 -21.05 -24.29
N ARG A 328 -18.20 -21.37 -25.09
CA ARG A 328 -18.35 -21.72 -26.51
C ARG A 328 -19.05 -23.07 -26.68
N LYS A 329 -18.69 -24.07 -25.87
CA LYS A 329 -19.33 -25.41 -25.92
C LYS A 329 -20.80 -25.35 -25.50
N GLU A 330 -21.11 -24.60 -24.46
CA GLU A 330 -22.49 -24.39 -23.97
C GLU A 330 -23.38 -23.70 -25.01
N GLN A 331 -22.85 -22.74 -25.78
CA GLN A 331 -23.59 -22.09 -26.85
C GLN A 331 -23.90 -23.07 -27.99
N ASN A 332 -22.94 -23.91 -28.37
CA ASN A 332 -23.11 -24.92 -29.42
C ASN A 332 -24.07 -26.05 -29.02
N ALA A 333 -24.26 -26.30 -27.72
CA ALA A 333 -25.20 -27.30 -27.22
C ALA A 333 -26.65 -26.79 -27.17
N LYS A 334 -26.87 -25.47 -27.24
CA LYS A 334 -28.19 -24.82 -27.18
C LYS A 334 -28.69 -24.31 -28.54
N SER A 335 -27.86 -24.37 -29.58
CA SER A 335 -28.16 -23.98 -30.97
C SER A 335 -28.52 -25.19 -31.83
#